data_AF-A0A5C9CS82-F1
#
_entry.id   AF-A0A5C9CS82-F1
#
_cell.length_a   1.000
_cell.length_b   1.000
_cell.length_c   1.000
_cell.angle_alpha   90.00
_cell.angle_beta   90.00
_cell.angle_gamma   90.00
#
_symmetry.space_group_name_H-M   'P 1'
#
loop_
_entity.id
_entity.type
_entity.pdbx_description
1 polymer ?
#
loop_
_entity_poly.entity_id
_entity_poly.type
_entity_poly.pdbx_seq_one_letter_code
_entity_poly.pdbx_strand_id
1 'polypeptide(L)'
;MIISPAHNIARLAGTLAHADTGIGNSKLYFYATTQPGGGADPGGDPLVVVILGKPCGVISNGVLTLSQADPSGDLITNGGAALWARHVNGNGDWMTDGSVSDSAGTGDFKLSGTTGTMLYAGGRALIGVCTLA
;
A
#
# COMPACT_ATOMS: atom_id res chain seq x y z
N MET A 1 -1.58 -26.48 -3.07
CA MET A 1 -0.53 -26.44 -4.12
C MET A 1 0.68 -25.73 -3.55
N ILE A 2 1.89 -26.26 -3.72
CA ILE A 2 3.14 -25.63 -3.26
C ILE A 2 3.92 -25.18 -4.50
N ILE A 3 4.46 -23.96 -4.49
CA ILE A 3 5.32 -23.45 -5.57
C ILE A 3 6.79 -23.46 -5.12
N SER A 4 7.72 -23.60 -6.08
CA SER A 4 9.15 -23.52 -5.77
C SER A 4 9.56 -22.08 -5.39
N PRO A 5 10.63 -21.89 -4.62
CA PRO A 5 11.15 -20.55 -4.31
C PRO A 5 11.44 -19.72 -5.56
N ALA A 6 12.01 -20.33 -6.61
CA ALA A 6 12.29 -19.66 -7.88
C ALA A 6 11.01 -19.18 -8.58
N HIS A 7 9.94 -19.99 -8.55
CA HIS A 7 8.64 -19.58 -9.08
C HIS A 7 8.06 -18.41 -8.27
N ASN A 8 8.18 -18.44 -6.94
CA ASN A 8 7.74 -17.32 -6.11
C ASN A 8 8.47 -16.02 -6.46
N ILE A 9 9.80 -16.06 -6.58
CA ILE A 9 10.60 -14.89 -6.98
C ILE A 9 10.18 -14.36 -8.35
N ALA A 10 9.92 -15.24 -9.33
CA ALA A 10 9.45 -14.81 -10.64
C ALA A 10 8.08 -14.11 -10.59
N ARG A 11 7.15 -14.62 -9.75
CA ARG A 11 5.84 -13.98 -9.53
C ARG A 11 6.00 -12.59 -8.90
N LEU A 12 6.81 -12.48 -7.83
CA LEU A 12 7.04 -11.21 -7.16
C LEU A 12 7.74 -10.18 -8.06
N ALA A 13 8.70 -10.62 -8.88
CA ALA A 13 9.35 -9.76 -9.87
C ALA A 13 8.36 -9.24 -10.91
N GLY A 14 7.43 -10.09 -11.37
CA GLY A 14 6.33 -9.68 -12.25
C GLY A 14 5.40 -8.67 -11.58
N THR A 15 5.04 -8.90 -10.31
CA THR A 15 4.22 -7.96 -9.53
C THR A 15 4.91 -6.61 -9.37
N LEU A 16 6.20 -6.58 -9.02
CA LEU A 16 6.97 -5.35 -8.88
C LEU A 16 7.06 -4.59 -10.21
N ALA A 17 7.40 -5.28 -11.30
CA ALA A 17 7.43 -4.69 -12.63
C ALA A 17 6.07 -4.12 -13.05
N HIS A 18 4.97 -4.81 -12.70
CA HIS A 18 3.63 -4.31 -12.99
C HIS A 18 3.29 -3.07 -12.15
N ALA A 19 3.60 -3.07 -10.85
CA ALA A 19 3.41 -1.92 -9.97
C ALA A 19 4.19 -0.69 -10.47
N ASP A 20 5.41 -0.90 -10.97
CA ASP A 20 6.27 0.16 -11.52
C ASP A 20 5.99 0.51 -12.98
N THR A 21 4.95 -0.06 -13.60
CA THR A 21 4.57 0.28 -14.99
C THR A 21 4.15 1.75 -15.08
N GLY A 22 4.59 2.45 -16.13
CA GLY A 22 4.25 3.85 -16.37
C GLY A 22 5.30 4.85 -15.96
N ILE A 23 5.08 6.12 -16.30
CA ILE A 23 5.99 7.23 -15.96
C ILE A 23 5.86 7.66 -14.49
N GLY A 24 4.70 7.42 -13.87
CA GLY A 24 4.43 7.79 -12.48
C GLY A 24 4.97 6.77 -11.48
N ASN A 25 4.89 7.14 -10.21
CA ASN A 25 5.11 6.25 -9.08
C ASN A 25 3.84 5.46 -8.77
N SER A 26 4.02 4.23 -8.29
CA SER A 26 2.95 3.46 -7.67
C SER A 26 2.47 4.14 -6.37
N LYS A 27 1.20 3.96 -6.01
CA LYS A 27 0.58 4.68 -4.88
C LYS A 27 -0.32 3.80 -4.04
N LEU A 28 -0.41 4.12 -2.76
CA LEU A 28 -1.42 3.57 -1.84
C LEU A 28 -2.41 4.66 -1.44
N TYR A 29 -3.69 4.42 -1.61
CA TYR A 29 -4.77 5.29 -1.16
C TYR A 29 -5.41 4.68 0.08
N PHE A 30 -5.45 5.41 1.18
CA PHE A 30 -6.05 4.93 2.44
C PHE A 30 -7.43 5.54 2.65
N TYR A 31 -8.42 4.74 3.03
CA TYR A 31 -9.81 5.19 3.14
C TYR A 31 -10.43 4.84 4.50
N ALA A 32 -11.37 5.68 4.93
CA ALA A 32 -12.22 5.44 6.11
C ALA A 32 -13.60 4.85 5.76
N THR A 33 -13.90 4.68 4.47
CA THR A 33 -15.16 4.09 4.00
C THR A 33 -15.18 2.57 4.21
N THR A 34 -16.34 1.95 4.03
CA THR A 34 -16.41 0.49 3.89
C THR A 34 -15.75 0.09 2.57
N GLN A 35 -14.87 -0.93 2.60
CA GLN A 35 -14.21 -1.43 1.40
C GLN A 35 -15.25 -1.90 0.36
N PRO A 36 -15.24 -1.36 -0.87
CA PRO A 36 -16.13 -1.79 -1.92
C PRO A 36 -15.67 -3.14 -2.52
N GLY A 37 -16.39 -3.65 -3.50
CA GLY A 37 -15.85 -4.72 -4.36
C GLY A 37 -14.53 -4.28 -5.01
N GLY A 38 -13.61 -5.22 -5.23
CA GLY A 38 -12.26 -4.94 -5.73
C GLY A 38 -12.26 -4.06 -6.97
N GLY A 39 -11.51 -2.95 -6.92
CA GLY A 39 -11.40 -1.98 -8.02
C GLY A 39 -12.62 -1.07 -8.23
N ALA A 40 -13.73 -1.28 -7.54
CA ALA A 40 -14.91 -0.41 -7.64
C ALA A 40 -14.67 0.96 -6.94
N ASP A 41 -15.61 1.89 -7.12
CA ASP A 41 -15.55 3.23 -6.53
C ASP A 41 -15.40 3.16 -4.99
N PRO A 42 -14.37 3.80 -4.39
CA PRO A 42 -14.16 3.88 -2.95
C PRO A 42 -15.31 4.56 -2.17
N GLY A 43 -16.17 5.33 -2.84
CA GLY A 43 -17.32 6.01 -2.22
C GLY A 43 -16.95 7.20 -1.34
N GLY A 44 -15.72 7.70 -1.45
CA GLY A 44 -15.20 8.84 -0.69
C GLY A 44 -13.74 9.14 -1.00
N ASP A 45 -13.29 10.32 -0.57
CA ASP A 45 -11.90 10.75 -0.76
C ASP A 45 -10.93 9.96 0.14
N PRO A 46 -9.68 9.75 -0.31
CA PRO A 46 -8.66 9.14 0.53
C PRO A 46 -8.27 10.07 1.70
N LEU A 47 -7.93 9.47 2.84
CA LEU A 47 -7.34 10.15 3.99
C LEU A 47 -5.93 10.67 3.67
N VAL A 48 -5.16 9.84 2.97
CA VAL A 48 -3.81 10.11 2.50
C VAL A 48 -3.54 9.31 1.24
N VAL A 49 -2.74 9.89 0.34
CA VAL A 49 -2.16 9.20 -0.81
C VAL A 49 -0.67 9.05 -0.57
N VAL A 50 -0.24 7.82 -0.31
CA VAL A 50 1.16 7.47 -0.11
C VAL A 50 1.82 7.22 -1.46
N ILE A 51 2.92 7.92 -1.74
CA ILE A 51 3.70 7.72 -2.95
C ILE A 51 4.81 6.70 -2.66
N LEU A 52 4.84 5.61 -3.42
CA LEU A 52 5.90 4.61 -3.31
C LEU A 52 7.11 5.00 -4.15
N GLY A 53 8.28 4.44 -3.83
CA GLY A 53 9.49 4.59 -4.62
C GLY A 53 9.32 4.11 -6.06
N LYS A 54 10.36 4.27 -6.87
CA LYS A 54 10.47 3.65 -8.20
C LYS A 54 11.89 3.11 -8.34
N PRO A 55 12.15 1.83 -8.03
CA PRO A 55 11.17 0.76 -7.77
C PRO A 55 10.29 0.94 -6.52
N CYS A 56 9.05 0.45 -6.55
CA CYS A 56 8.09 0.63 -5.45
C CYS A 56 8.33 -0.26 -4.23
N GLY A 57 9.32 -1.15 -4.29
CA GLY A 57 9.68 -2.05 -3.22
C GLY A 57 10.92 -2.89 -3.52
N VAL A 58 11.29 -3.75 -2.57
CA VAL A 58 12.45 -4.64 -2.64
C VAL A 58 11.99 -6.07 -2.41
N ILE A 59 12.47 -7.00 -3.26
CA ILE A 59 12.24 -8.43 -3.08
C ILE A 59 13.40 -9.01 -2.29
N SER A 60 13.11 -9.64 -1.15
CA SER A 60 14.09 -10.34 -0.33
C SER A 60 13.47 -11.54 0.35
N ASN A 61 14.17 -12.68 0.38
CA ASN A 61 13.71 -13.93 1.00
C ASN A 61 12.31 -14.38 0.54
N GLY A 62 11.95 -14.14 -0.72
CA GLY A 62 10.64 -14.51 -1.25
C GLY A 62 9.49 -13.62 -0.78
N VAL A 63 9.78 -12.38 -0.40
CA VAL A 63 8.79 -11.38 0.01
C VAL A 63 9.09 -10.06 -0.71
N LEU A 64 8.07 -9.42 -1.27
CA LEU A 64 8.16 -8.05 -1.77
C LEU A 64 7.75 -7.08 -0.67
N THR A 65 8.68 -6.25 -0.21
CA THR A 65 8.41 -5.20 0.79
C THR A 65 8.29 -3.85 0.10
N LEU A 66 7.15 -3.17 0.27
CA LEU A 66 6.92 -1.85 -0.31
C LEU A 66 7.76 -0.77 0.38
N SER A 67 8.17 0.24 -0.38
CA SER A 67 8.97 1.35 0.11
C SER A 67 8.32 2.69 -0.25
N GLN A 68 8.09 3.52 0.76
CA GLN A 68 7.66 4.90 0.58
C GLN A 68 8.74 5.72 -0.14
N ALA A 69 8.35 6.60 -1.06
CA ALA A 69 9.27 7.46 -1.78
C ALA A 69 9.92 8.51 -0.86
N ASP A 70 9.12 9.13 0.00
CA ASP A 70 9.59 10.09 1.01
C ASP A 70 9.58 9.41 2.39
N PRO A 71 10.74 9.16 3.01
CA PRO A 71 10.82 8.53 4.33
C PRO A 71 10.29 9.44 5.46
N SER A 72 9.99 10.71 5.19
CA SER A 72 9.31 11.61 6.13
C SER A 72 7.78 11.51 6.09
N GLY A 73 7.24 10.72 5.15
CA GLY A 73 5.82 10.42 5.03
C GLY A 73 5.03 11.44 4.18
N ASP A 74 3.81 11.06 3.80
CA ASP A 74 2.95 11.81 2.89
C ASP A 74 1.87 12.61 3.65
N LEU A 75 1.45 13.76 3.12
CA LEU A 75 0.48 14.64 3.77
C LEU A 75 -0.90 13.97 3.92
N ILE A 76 -1.42 13.96 5.13
CA ILE A 76 -2.79 13.54 5.42
C ILE A 76 -3.74 14.70 5.08
N THR A 77 -4.57 14.52 4.06
CA THR A 77 -5.53 15.54 3.60
C THR A 77 -6.84 15.49 4.38
N ASN A 78 -7.26 14.30 4.79
CA ASN A 78 -8.52 14.09 5.51
C ASN A 78 -8.26 13.25 6.77
N GLY A 79 -8.90 13.63 7.89
CA GLY A 79 -8.75 12.91 9.16
C GLY A 79 -9.73 11.74 9.26
N GLY A 80 -9.31 10.66 9.92
CA GLY A 80 -10.15 9.49 10.15
C GLY A 80 -9.34 8.22 10.45
N ALA A 81 -10.03 7.17 10.86
CA ALA A 81 -9.42 5.84 11.00
C ALA A 81 -9.35 5.17 9.63
N ALA A 82 -8.15 4.85 9.15
CA ALA A 82 -7.99 4.08 7.92
C ALA A 82 -8.46 2.64 8.14
N LEU A 83 -9.42 2.18 7.33
CA LEU A 83 -10.01 0.85 7.42
C LEU A 83 -9.46 -0.09 6.34
N TRP A 84 -9.22 0.45 5.15
CA TRP A 84 -8.70 -0.28 4.00
C TRP A 84 -7.86 0.64 3.13
N ALA A 85 -7.06 0.04 2.25
CA ALA A 85 -6.26 0.78 1.28
C ALA A 85 -6.31 0.12 -0.10
N ARG A 86 -6.11 0.95 -1.12
CA ARG A 86 -5.99 0.58 -2.53
C ARG A 86 -4.58 0.81 -3.02
N HIS A 87 -4.00 -0.19 -3.65
CA HIS A 87 -2.74 -0.08 -4.39
C HIS A 87 -3.03 0.14 -5.87
N VAL A 88 -2.34 1.09 -6.49
CA VAL A 88 -2.35 1.29 -7.95
C VAL A 88 -0.93 1.30 -8.50
N ASN A 89 -0.77 0.92 -9.77
CA ASN A 89 0.51 1.00 -10.46
C ASN A 89 0.87 2.46 -10.85
N GLY A 90 2.04 2.65 -11.46
CA GLY A 90 2.51 3.97 -11.93
C GLY A 90 1.71 4.60 -13.09
N ASN A 91 0.79 3.85 -13.73
CA ASN A 91 -0.20 4.38 -14.67
C ASN A 91 -1.51 4.79 -13.97
N GLY A 92 -1.71 4.39 -12.71
CA GLY A 92 -2.96 4.57 -11.98
C GLY A 92 -3.94 3.40 -12.12
N ASP A 93 -3.55 2.29 -12.73
CA ASP A 93 -4.39 1.09 -12.82
C ASP A 93 -4.45 0.37 -11.46
N TRP A 94 -5.63 -0.17 -11.13
CA TRP A 94 -5.86 -0.92 -9.91
C TRP A 94 -5.00 -2.19 -9.83
N MET A 95 -4.32 -2.37 -8.69
CA MET A 95 -3.51 -3.57 -8.40
C MET A 95 -4.20 -4.49 -7.40
N THR A 96 -4.55 -3.94 -6.24
CA THR A 96 -5.18 -4.69 -5.15
C THR A 96 -5.84 -3.75 -4.15
N ASP A 97 -6.80 -4.28 -3.40
CA ASP A 97 -7.41 -3.65 -2.22
C ASP A 97 -7.19 -4.56 -1.02
N GLY A 98 -7.03 -3.98 0.17
CA GLY A 98 -6.75 -4.74 1.38
C GLY A 98 -7.02 -3.98 2.67
N SER A 99 -7.13 -4.74 3.75
CA SER A 99 -7.34 -4.23 5.10
C SER A 99 -6.15 -3.42 5.60
N VAL A 100 -6.42 -2.42 6.46
CA VAL A 100 -5.37 -1.61 7.09
C VAL A 100 -5.31 -1.90 8.58
N SER A 101 -4.10 -2.04 9.10
CA SER A 101 -3.84 -2.02 10.54
C SER A 101 -2.66 -1.10 10.87
N ASP A 102 -2.41 -0.88 12.16
CA ASP A 102 -1.12 -0.37 12.61
C ASP A 102 -0.03 -1.45 12.47
N SER A 103 1.21 -1.12 12.84
CA SER A 103 2.36 -2.04 12.72
C SER A 103 2.26 -3.30 13.58
N ALA A 104 1.39 -3.34 14.60
CA ALA A 104 1.22 -4.51 15.48
C ALA A 104 0.09 -5.44 15.00
N GLY A 105 -0.82 -4.95 14.15
CA GLY A 105 -1.95 -5.73 13.65
C GLY A 105 -1.61 -6.70 12.52
N THR A 106 -2.65 -7.26 11.89
CA THR A 106 -2.55 -8.27 10.81
C THR A 106 -3.11 -7.82 9.46
N GLY A 107 -3.46 -6.53 9.31
CA GLY A 107 -3.94 -6.00 8.03
C GLY A 107 -2.91 -6.11 6.89
N ASP A 108 -3.40 -6.14 5.66
CA ASP A 108 -2.59 -6.27 4.43
C ASP A 108 -1.65 -5.07 4.24
N PHE A 109 -2.15 -3.88 4.58
CA PHE A 109 -1.39 -2.64 4.60
C PHE A 109 -1.21 -2.15 6.03
N LYS A 110 -0.04 -1.56 6.30
CA LYS A 110 0.35 -1.09 7.63
C LYS A 110 0.55 0.41 7.65
N LEU A 111 -0.01 1.07 8.64
CA LEU A 111 0.40 2.41 9.07
C LEU A 111 1.42 2.29 10.21
N SER A 112 2.43 3.15 10.20
CA SER A 112 3.42 3.21 11.27
C SER A 112 2.78 3.64 12.58
N GLY A 113 3.28 3.09 13.69
CA GLY A 113 2.69 3.24 15.03
C GLY A 113 2.05 1.95 15.54
N THR A 114 1.55 1.98 16.78
CA THR A 114 1.01 0.81 17.49
C THR A 114 -0.26 1.14 18.28
N THR A 115 -0.96 2.20 17.89
CA THR A 115 -2.17 2.69 18.60
C THR A 115 -3.30 2.91 17.59
N GLY A 116 -3.48 1.95 16.69
CA GLY A 116 -4.52 1.97 15.66
C GLY A 116 -4.17 2.81 14.42
N THR A 117 -5.20 3.05 13.61
CA THR A 117 -5.07 3.57 12.24
C THR A 117 -5.58 5.00 12.08
N MET A 118 -5.68 5.74 13.19
CA MET A 118 -6.16 7.13 13.17
C MET A 118 -5.15 8.05 12.50
N LEU A 119 -5.59 8.72 11.44
CA LEU A 119 -4.84 9.74 10.72
C LEU A 119 -5.43 11.12 11.01
N TYR A 120 -4.57 12.10 11.23
CA TYR A 120 -4.95 13.46 11.56
C TYR A 120 -4.58 14.41 10.42
N ALA A 121 -5.57 15.11 9.89
CA ALA A 121 -5.38 16.05 8.78
C ALA A 121 -4.31 17.11 9.11
N GLY A 122 -3.44 17.39 8.13
CA GLY A 122 -2.27 18.27 8.29
C GLY A 122 -1.03 17.58 8.87
N GLY A 123 -1.16 16.34 9.37
CA GLY A 123 -0.04 15.48 9.74
C GLY A 123 0.57 14.76 8.53
N ARG A 124 1.57 13.90 8.79
CA ARG A 124 2.18 13.02 7.79
C ARG A 124 1.94 11.55 8.13
N ALA A 125 1.61 10.75 7.12
CA ALA A 125 1.45 9.32 7.25
C ALA A 125 2.72 8.59 6.80
N LEU A 126 3.17 7.68 7.64
CA LEU A 126 4.25 6.75 7.35
C LEU A 126 3.65 5.34 7.25
N ILE A 127 4.04 4.56 6.26
CA ILE A 127 3.66 3.15 6.20
C ILE A 127 4.55 2.32 7.12
N GLY A 128 3.97 1.30 7.74
CA GLY A 128 4.72 0.22 8.36
C GLY A 128 5.24 -0.76 7.31
N VAL A 129 5.71 -1.92 7.76
CA VAL A 129 6.15 -2.99 6.85
C VAL A 129 4.94 -3.55 6.10
N CYS A 130 4.81 -3.19 4.83
CA CYS A 130 3.77 -3.71 3.93
C CYS A 130 4.41 -4.72 2.98
N THR A 131 3.92 -5.96 2.98
CA THR A 131 4.53 -7.06 2.21
C THR A 131 3.53 -7.78 1.33
N LEU A 132 3.98 -8.17 0.13
CA LEU A 132 3.28 -9.09 -0.75
C LEU A 132 4.08 -10.40 -0.83
N ALA A 133 3.39 -11.53 -0.71
CA ALA A 133 3.95 -12.88 -0.69
C ALA A 133 3.29 -13.79 -1.73
#